data_AF-A0A0L7LCV7-F1
#
_entry.id   AF-A0A0L7LCV7-F1
#
_cell.length_a   1.000
_cell.length_b   1.000
_cell.length_c   1.000
_cell.angle_alpha   90.00
_cell.angle_beta   90.00
_cell.angle_gamma   90.00
#
_symmetry.space_group_name_H-M   'P 1'
#
loop_
_entity.id
_entity.type
_entity.pdbx_description
1 polymer ?
#
loop_
_entity_poly.entity_id
_entity_poly.type
_entity_poly.pdbx_seq_one_letter_code
_entity_poly.pdbx_strand_id
1 'polypeptide(L)' 'MRDQPQSALERAVWWTEHVLRHGGGRHLRARAANMSWAEYLDVELLTVLALSALAIAYHMVVGYHPKG' A
#
# COMPACT_ATOMS: atom_id res chain seq x y z
N MET A 1 30.45 25.95 -19.01
CA MET A 1 29.37 25.22 -18.34
C MET A 1 29.59 23.72 -18.54
N ARG A 2 30.33 23.13 -17.60
CA ARG A 2 30.49 21.68 -17.45
C ARG A 2 30.70 21.47 -15.95
N ASP A 3 29.65 21.76 -15.20
CA ASP A 3 29.75 22.05 -13.76
C ASP A 3 29.72 20.76 -12.90
N GLN A 4 29.98 19.60 -13.52
CA GLN A 4 30.06 18.31 -12.84
C GLN A 4 31.41 17.66 -13.19
N PRO A 5 32.48 17.95 -12.43
CA PRO A 5 33.79 17.34 -12.62
C PRO A 5 33.85 15.87 -12.23
N GLN A 6 32.77 15.32 -11.63
CA GLN A 6 32.72 13.95 -11.11
C GLN A 6 32.19 12.96 -12.16
N SER A 7 32.77 11.76 -12.16
CA SER A 7 32.23 10.63 -12.91
C SER A 7 30.84 10.21 -12.37
N ALA A 8 30.05 9.53 -13.20
CA ALA A 8 28.73 9.04 -12.81
C ALA A 8 28.79 8.12 -11.57
N LEU A 9 29.86 7.33 -11.46
CA LEU A 9 30.10 6.43 -10.33
C LEU A 9 30.35 7.22 -9.03
N GLU A 10 31.27 8.19 -9.06
CA GLU A 10 31.59 8.99 -7.87
C GLU A 10 30.37 9.75 -7.36
N ARG A 11 29.57 10.29 -8.28
CA ARG A 11 28.31 10.96 -7.94
C ARG A 11 27.30 10.00 -7.30
N ALA A 12 27.19 8.76 -7.81
CA ALA A 12 26.30 7.76 -7.22
C ALA A 12 26.74 7.40 -5.80
N VAL A 13 28.04 7.15 -5.58
CA VAL A 13 28.62 6.88 -4.27
C VAL A 13 28.36 8.04 -3.30
N TRP A 14 28.60 9.28 -3.74
CA TRP A 14 28.37 10.46 -2.93
C TRP A 14 26.91 10.59 -2.48
N TRP A 15 25.94 10.36 -3.39
CA TRP A 15 24.52 10.38 -3.04
C TRP A 15 24.13 9.26 -2.08
N THR A 16 24.65 8.05 -2.27
CA THR A 16 24.43 6.93 -1.35
C THR A 16 24.93 7.26 0.05
N GLU A 17 26.15 7.79 0.18
CA GLU A 17 26.69 8.24 1.46
C GLU A 17 25.89 9.40 2.07
N HIS A 18 25.49 10.37 1.26
CA HIS A 18 24.72 11.53 1.72
C HIS A 18 23.39 11.10 2.34
N VAL A 19 22.66 10.18 1.68
CA VAL A 19 21.40 9.61 2.16
C VAL A 19 21.62 8.81 3.46
N LEU A 20 22.68 7.99 3.54
CA LEU A 20 23.00 7.22 4.75
C LEU A 20 23.35 8.14 5.94
N ARG A 21 24.14 9.20 5.71
CA ARG A 21 24.60 10.12 6.76
C ARG A 21 23.51 11.05 7.31
N HIS A 22 22.52 11.41 6.49
CA HIS A 22 21.48 12.39 6.88
C HIS A 22 20.13 11.75 7.22
N GLY A 23 20.11 10.46 7.59
CA GLY A 23 18.90 9.80 8.07
C GLY A 23 17.90 9.50 6.96
N GLY A 24 18.44 8.92 5.89
CA GLY A 24 17.77 8.55 4.65
C GLY A 24 16.29 8.22 4.80
N GLY A 25 15.48 9.10 4.23
CA GLY A 25 14.28 8.64 3.57
C GLY A 25 13.15 8.18 4.45
N ARG A 26 12.92 8.76 5.63
CA ARG A 26 11.57 8.65 6.25
C ARG A 26 10.46 9.04 5.24
N HIS A 27 10.76 9.97 4.35
CA HIS A 27 9.95 10.41 3.21
C HIS A 27 10.11 9.54 1.94
N LEU A 28 11.12 8.67 1.89
CA LEU A 28 11.30 7.64 0.85
C LEU A 28 10.63 6.31 1.22
N ARG A 29 10.24 6.12 2.49
CA ARG A 29 9.47 4.95 2.90
C ARG A 29 8.10 5.01 2.23
N ALA A 30 7.74 3.95 1.52
CA ALA A 30 6.38 3.78 1.07
C ALA A 30 5.44 3.90 2.27
N ARG A 31 4.29 4.54 2.09
CA ARG A 31 3.27 4.67 3.15
C ARG A 31 2.90 3.31 3.77
N ALA A 32 2.92 2.26 2.94
CA ALA A 32 2.72 0.88 3.33
C ALA A 32 3.75 0.32 4.32
N ALA A 33 4.96 0.89 4.40
CA ALA A 33 6.03 0.37 5.26
C ALA A 33 5.76 0.57 6.77
N ASN A 34 4.81 1.43 7.13
CA ASN A 34 4.39 1.68 8.51
C ASN A 34 2.92 1.31 8.76
N MET A 35 2.23 0.74 7.76
CA MET A 35 0.84 0.31 7.93
C MET A 35 0.77 -1.00 8.70
N SER A 36 -0.30 -1.16 9.49
CA SER A 36 -0.63 -2.47 10.05
C SER A 36 -1.05 -3.43 8.94
N TRP A 37 -0.95 -4.73 9.18
CA TRP A 37 -1.45 -5.74 8.23
C TRP A 37 -2.92 -5.53 7.87
N ALA A 38 -3.74 -5.10 8.83
CA ALA A 38 -5.16 -4.86 8.63
C ALA A 38 -5.43 -3.66 7.69
N GLU A 39 -4.64 -2.60 7.82
CA GLU A 39 -4.67 -1.44 6.91
C GLU A 39 -4.16 -1.81 5.52
N TYR A 40 -3.07 -2.58 5.45
CA TYR A 40 -2.47 -2.99 4.18
C TYR A 40 -3.43 -3.85 3.34
N LEU A 41 -4.21 -4.72 3.98
CA LEU A 41 -5.20 -5.57 3.31
C LEU A 41 -6.61 -4.96 3.23
N ASP A 42 -6.81 -3.75 3.77
CA ASP A 42 -8.12 -3.09 3.84
C ASP A 42 -9.22 -4.03 4.38
N VAL A 43 -8.96 -4.61 5.56
CA VAL A 43 -9.82 -5.63 6.17
C VAL A 43 -11.24 -5.12 6.41
N GLU A 44 -11.42 -3.82 6.67
CA GLU A 44 -12.73 -3.20 6.84
C GLU A 44 -13.56 -3.27 5.54
N LEU A 45 -12.96 -2.88 4.40
CA LEU A 45 -13.60 -2.97 3.09
C LEU A 45 -13.98 -4.41 2.74
N LEU A 46 -13.06 -5.36 2.94
CA LEU A 46 -13.31 -6.79 2.68
C LEU A 46 -14.45 -7.33 3.55
N THR A 47 -14.53 -6.89 4.81
CA THR A 47 -15.59 -7.30 5.72
C THR A 47 -16.95 -6.78 5.26
N VAL A 48 -17.05 -5.50 4.89
CA VAL A 48 -18.29 -4.90 4.36
C VAL A 48 -18.73 -5.60 3.06
N LEU A 49 -17.80 -5.88 2.16
CA LEU A 49 -18.08 -6.60 0.92
C LEU A 49 -18.57 -8.04 1.19
N ALA A 50 -17.92 -8.77 2.09
CA ALA A 50 -18.35 -10.12 2.46
C ALA A 50 -19.76 -10.12 3.10
N LEU A 51 -20.02 -9.21 4.04
CA LEU A 51 -21.32 -9.12 4.71
C LEU A 51 -22.44 -8.71 3.74
N SER A 52 -22.18 -7.76 2.85
CA SER A 52 -23.16 -7.36 1.82
C SER A 52 -23.46 -8.50 0.84
N ALA A 53 -22.44 -9.23 0.39
CA ALA A 53 -22.64 -10.41 -0.45
C ALA A 53 -23.47 -11.50 0.25
N LEU A 54 -23.19 -11.76 1.54
CA LEU A 54 -23.97 -12.71 2.34
C LEU A 54 -25.42 -12.25 2.54
N ALA A 55 -25.65 -10.97 2.82
CA ALA A 55 -27.00 -10.42 2.97
C ALA A 55 -27.80 -10.55 1.66
N ILE A 56 -27.17 -10.22 0.52
CA ILE A 56 -27.77 -10.38 -0.80
C ILE A 56 -28.09 -11.85 -1.08
N ALA A 57 -27.15 -12.76 -0.82
CA ALA A 57 -27.35 -14.19 -1.01
C ALA A 57 -28.49 -14.72 -0.12
N TYR A 58 -28.54 -14.30 1.14
CA TYR A 58 -29.62 -14.62 2.06
C TYR A 58 -30.98 -14.14 1.54
N HIS A 59 -31.07 -12.87 1.11
CA HIS A 59 -32.29 -12.33 0.53
C HIS A 59 -32.69 -13.03 -0.77
N MET A 60 -31.74 -13.41 -1.61
CA MET A 60 -32.02 -14.19 -2.81
C MET A 60 -32.58 -15.57 -2.45
N VAL A 61 -31.96 -16.30 -1.52
CA VAL A 61 -32.41 -17.64 -1.11
C VAL A 61 -33.79 -17.60 -0.44
N VAL A 62 -34.01 -16.67 0.49
CA VAL A 62 -35.30 -16.53 1.19
C VAL A 62 -36.38 -15.99 0.26
N GLY A 63 -36.03 -15.05 -0.63
CA GLY A 63 -36.95 -14.52 -1.64
C GLY A 63 -37.30 -15.52 -2.74
N TYR A 64 -36.41 -16.47 -3.05
CA TYR A 64 -36.67 -17.58 -3.96
C TYR A 64 -37.50 -18.69 -3.33
N HIS A 65 -37.63 -18.76 -2.00
CA HIS A 65 -38.48 -19.75 -1.37
C HIS A 65 -39.94 -19.42 -1.72
N PRO A 66 -40.58 -20.19 -2.63
CA PRO A 66 -41.92 -19.85 -3.09
C PRO A 66 -42.86 -20.02 -1.90
N LYS A 67 -43.64 -18.97 -1.61
CA LYS A 67 -44.80 -19.11 -0.73
C LYS A 67 -45.85 -19.87 -1.53
N GLY A 68 -45.86 -21.20 -1.34
CA GLY A 68 -46.99 -22.05 -1.74
C GLY A 68 -48.25 -21.65 -1.00
#